data_AF-A0A832N8M8-F1
#
_entry.id   AF-A0A832N8M8-F1
#
_cell.length_a   1.000
_cell.length_b   1.000
_cell.length_c   1.000
_cell.angle_alpha   90.00
_cell.angle_beta   90.00
_cell.angle_gamma   90.00
#
_symmetry.space_group_name_H-M   'P 1'
#
loop_
_entity.id
_entity.type
_entity.pdbx_description
1 polymer ?
#
loop_
_entity_poly.entity_id
_entity_poly.type
_entity_poly.pdbx_seq_one_letter_code
_entity_poly.pdbx_strand_id
1 'polypeptide(L)'
;MGEETRREWTAPEGEGGKEEALRRLGNRALLVSLGGFVLLAYWLIRQEPSAEERVSLLVNSLAALCTLGILTILYGENRVYRFFEHVFIGVATGYGVFITWRDVLEGDWWKPLAYEGKWYWIIPPLLALLYYTIYIPKYAWMSRFIISIMFGLAAGQAFQGFAAEMGPQITKSFKPLWGPDLSMAEVFNNWLFMFTLLCVMAYFFFSFRHRNRGVQGASTLGRWFLMIAFGSIFGSTVMARFSLFINRMQFLLFEWLQLHERLPWMR
;
A
#
# COMPACT_ATOMS: atom_id res chain seq x y z
N MET A 1 32.32 -37.15 -5.45
CA MET A 1 31.37 -38.28 -5.33
C MET A 1 30.31 -37.86 -4.32
N GLY A 2 29.15 -37.42 -4.80
CA GLY A 2 28.11 -36.82 -3.94
C GLY A 2 27.14 -35.94 -4.75
N GLU A 3 26.65 -36.46 -5.88
CA GLU A 3 25.67 -35.79 -6.76
C GLU A 3 24.25 -36.37 -6.59
N GLU A 4 24.01 -37.20 -5.58
CA GLU A 4 22.67 -37.70 -5.30
C GLU A 4 22.04 -36.95 -4.13
N THR A 5 21.04 -36.11 -4.43
CA THR A 5 19.80 -35.84 -3.64
C THR A 5 19.15 -34.48 -4.01
N ARG A 6 19.16 -34.09 -5.29
CA ARG A 6 18.14 -33.16 -5.81
C ARG A 6 17.00 -33.97 -6.42
N ARG A 7 16.23 -34.67 -5.57
CA ARG A 7 14.95 -35.26 -5.98
C ARG A 7 13.98 -34.12 -6.24
N GLU A 8 13.83 -33.76 -7.50
CA GLU A 8 12.71 -32.93 -7.96
C GLU A 8 11.41 -33.61 -7.51
N TRP A 9 10.60 -32.87 -6.77
CA TRP A 9 9.28 -33.30 -6.34
C TRP A 9 8.35 -33.21 -7.56
N THR A 10 8.35 -34.23 -8.42
CA THR A 10 7.38 -34.35 -9.50
C THR A 10 6.05 -34.80 -8.89
N ALA A 11 5.07 -33.91 -8.87
CA ALA A 11 3.72 -34.22 -8.43
C ALA A 11 3.18 -35.46 -9.18
N PRO A 12 2.51 -36.41 -8.51
CA PRO A 12 2.01 -37.62 -9.15
C PRO A 12 1.07 -37.26 -10.32
N GLU A 13 1.27 -37.91 -11.47
CA GLU A 13 0.59 -37.61 -12.76
C GLU A 13 -0.95 -37.62 -12.72
N GLY A 14 -1.57 -38.08 -11.61
CA GLY A 14 -3.01 -38.05 -11.36
C GLY A 14 -3.54 -36.85 -10.56
N GLU A 15 -2.69 -36.03 -9.94
CA GLU A 15 -3.12 -34.86 -9.15
C GLU A 15 -3.46 -33.66 -10.04
N GLY A 16 -2.69 -33.41 -11.11
CA GLY A 16 -2.92 -32.29 -12.02
C GLY A 16 -4.30 -32.32 -12.69
N GLY A 17 -4.80 -33.51 -13.05
CA GLY A 17 -6.14 -33.68 -13.63
C GLY A 17 -7.28 -33.44 -12.63
N LYS A 18 -7.08 -33.80 -11.36
CA LYS A 18 -8.05 -33.53 -10.28
C LYS A 18 -8.07 -32.06 -9.91
N GLU A 19 -6.91 -31.41 -9.82
CA GLU A 19 -6.81 -29.97 -9.59
C GLU A 19 -7.44 -29.18 -10.74
N GLU A 20 -7.22 -29.59 -11.99
CA GLU A 20 -7.83 -28.92 -13.13
C GLU A 20 -9.36 -29.10 -13.16
N ALA A 21 -9.86 -30.28 -12.80
CA ALA A 21 -11.29 -30.54 -12.67
C ALA A 21 -11.93 -29.69 -11.54
N LEU A 22 -11.27 -29.61 -10.38
CA LEU A 22 -11.70 -28.76 -9.26
C LEU A 22 -11.68 -27.27 -9.63
N ARG A 23 -10.66 -26.81 -10.37
CA ARG A 23 -10.59 -25.44 -10.91
C ARG A 23 -11.72 -25.15 -11.90
N ARG A 24 -12.07 -26.10 -12.76
CA ARG A 24 -13.20 -25.96 -13.70
C ARG A 24 -14.55 -25.91 -12.98
N LEU A 25 -14.73 -26.72 -11.93
CA LEU A 25 -15.90 -26.67 -11.06
C LEU A 25 -16.01 -25.34 -10.31
N GLY A 26 -14.90 -24.85 -9.74
CA GLY A 26 -14.84 -23.55 -9.06
C GLY A 26 -15.20 -22.39 -10.00
N ASN A 27 -14.66 -22.37 -11.22
CA ASN A 27 -15.02 -21.35 -12.21
C ASN A 27 -16.50 -21.40 -12.62
N ARG A 28 -17.10 -22.60 -12.72
CA ARG A 28 -18.54 -22.74 -13.03
C ARG A 28 -19.40 -22.25 -11.86
N ALA A 29 -19.06 -22.59 -10.63
CA ALA A 29 -19.75 -22.11 -9.43
C ALA A 29 -19.68 -20.57 -9.33
N LEU A 30 -18.53 -19.97 -9.64
CA LEU A 30 -18.36 -18.52 -9.66
C LEU A 30 -19.18 -17.82 -10.75
N LEU A 31 -19.31 -18.43 -11.93
CA LEU A 31 -20.17 -17.89 -12.99
C LEU A 31 -21.65 -17.94 -12.59
N VAL A 32 -22.08 -19.01 -11.91
CA VAL A 32 -23.44 -19.12 -11.36
C VAL A 32 -23.67 -18.08 -10.25
N SER A 33 -22.69 -17.84 -9.37
CA SER A 33 -22.81 -16.82 -8.33
C SER A 33 -22.84 -15.40 -8.90
N LEU A 34 -22.11 -15.13 -9.98
CA LEU A 34 -22.18 -13.85 -10.71
C LEU A 34 -23.56 -13.66 -11.37
N GLY A 35 -24.15 -14.70 -11.95
CA GLY A 35 -25.52 -14.66 -12.46
C GLY A 35 -26.55 -14.37 -11.36
N GLY A 36 -26.41 -15.02 -10.20
CA GLY A 36 -27.22 -14.74 -9.02
C GLY A 36 -27.07 -13.30 -8.50
N PHE A 37 -25.84 -12.77 -8.52
CA PHE A 37 -25.56 -11.38 -8.16
C PHE A 37 -26.29 -10.39 -9.08
N VAL A 38 -26.24 -10.60 -10.40
CA VAL A 38 -26.90 -9.70 -11.36
C VAL A 38 -28.42 -9.71 -11.17
N LEU A 39 -29.00 -10.88 -10.92
CA LEU A 39 -30.44 -11.00 -10.63
C LEU A 39 -30.80 -10.32 -9.30
N LEU A 40 -29.98 -10.47 -8.27
CA LEU A 40 -30.18 -9.81 -6.98
C LEU A 40 -30.08 -8.28 -7.10
N ALA A 41 -29.05 -7.78 -7.80
CA ALA A 41 -28.89 -6.35 -8.06
C ALA A 41 -30.08 -5.80 -8.85
N TYR A 42 -30.51 -6.50 -9.91
CA TYR A 42 -31.69 -6.12 -10.67
C TYR A 42 -32.96 -6.10 -9.81
N TRP A 43 -33.14 -7.08 -8.94
CA TRP A 43 -34.26 -7.14 -8.01
C TRP A 43 -34.23 -5.98 -7.00
N LEU A 44 -33.05 -5.64 -6.44
CA LEU A 44 -32.86 -4.49 -5.55
C LEU A 44 -33.23 -3.17 -6.25
N ILE A 45 -32.73 -2.96 -7.47
CA ILE A 45 -32.99 -1.74 -8.27
C ILE A 45 -34.47 -1.61 -8.67
N ARG A 46 -35.20 -2.73 -8.75
CA ARG A 46 -36.62 -2.73 -9.09
C ARG A 46 -37.50 -2.32 -7.91
N GLN A 47 -37.01 -2.43 -6.67
CA GLN A 47 -37.81 -2.09 -5.48
C GLN A 47 -37.91 -0.59 -5.23
N GLU A 48 -36.88 0.17 -5.58
CA GLU A 48 -36.86 1.61 -5.27
C GLU A 48 -37.64 2.45 -6.29
N PRO A 49 -38.56 3.32 -5.84
CA PRO A 49 -39.39 4.13 -6.72
C PRO A 49 -38.68 5.41 -7.21
N SER A 50 -37.65 5.91 -6.50
CA SER A 50 -36.97 7.17 -6.83
C SER A 50 -35.85 6.98 -7.87
N ALA A 51 -35.70 7.93 -8.80
CA ALA A 51 -34.67 7.82 -9.85
C ALA A 51 -33.24 7.98 -9.29
N GLU A 52 -33.05 8.82 -8.28
CA GLU A 52 -31.74 9.09 -7.68
C GLU A 52 -31.20 7.87 -6.91
N GLU A 53 -32.03 7.20 -6.12
CA GLU A 53 -31.63 5.99 -5.38
C GLU A 53 -31.38 4.81 -6.31
N ARG A 54 -32.09 4.72 -7.44
CA ARG A 54 -31.80 3.69 -8.45
C ARG A 54 -30.43 3.88 -9.09
N VAL A 55 -30.01 5.13 -9.32
CA VAL A 55 -28.66 5.44 -9.83
C VAL A 55 -27.60 5.11 -8.79
N SER A 56 -27.80 5.47 -7.52
CA SER A 56 -26.84 5.13 -6.46
C SER A 56 -26.72 3.62 -6.26
N LEU A 57 -27.82 2.87 -6.28
CA LEU A 57 -27.81 1.40 -6.21
C LEU A 57 -27.13 0.76 -7.42
N LEU A 58 -27.26 1.34 -8.62
CA LEU A 58 -26.52 0.88 -9.80
C LEU A 58 -25.01 1.05 -9.61
N VAL A 59 -24.57 2.21 -9.16
CA VAL A 59 -23.15 2.50 -8.88
C VAL A 59 -22.63 1.58 -7.78
N ASN A 60 -23.38 1.41 -6.69
CA ASN A 60 -23.02 0.53 -5.57
C ASN A 60 -22.99 -0.94 -6.00
N SER A 61 -23.88 -1.37 -6.88
CA SER A 61 -23.87 -2.73 -7.43
C SER A 61 -22.65 -2.99 -8.31
N LEU A 62 -22.24 -2.00 -9.11
CA LEU A 62 -20.99 -2.11 -9.86
C LEU A 62 -19.78 -2.19 -8.92
N ALA A 63 -19.75 -1.34 -7.88
CA ALA A 63 -18.67 -1.35 -6.88
C ALA A 63 -18.65 -2.65 -6.05
N ALA A 64 -19.81 -3.22 -5.72
CA ALA A 64 -19.94 -4.51 -5.04
C ALA A 64 -19.44 -5.66 -5.92
N LEU A 65 -19.79 -5.66 -7.21
CA LEU A 65 -19.28 -6.62 -8.19
C LEU A 65 -17.76 -6.55 -8.32
N CYS A 66 -17.18 -5.36 -8.41
CA CYS A 66 -15.72 -5.18 -8.42
C CYS A 66 -15.08 -5.66 -7.11
N THR A 67 -15.68 -5.35 -5.96
CA THR A 67 -15.18 -5.75 -4.64
C THR A 67 -15.21 -7.27 -4.48
N LEU A 68 -16.32 -7.93 -4.83
CA LEU A 68 -16.45 -9.39 -4.83
C LEU A 68 -15.51 -10.06 -5.84
N GLY A 69 -15.34 -9.45 -7.02
CA GLY A 69 -14.39 -9.87 -8.04
C GLY A 69 -12.96 -9.93 -7.52
N ILE A 70 -12.54 -8.92 -6.76
CA ILE A 70 -11.22 -8.91 -6.10
C ILE A 70 -11.16 -9.87 -4.91
N LEU A 71 -12.19 -9.92 -4.06
CA LEU A 71 -12.26 -10.84 -2.91
C LEU A 71 -12.23 -12.32 -3.30
N THR A 72 -12.51 -12.64 -4.57
CA THR A 72 -12.34 -13.99 -5.13
C THR A 72 -10.90 -14.52 -4.96
N ILE A 73 -9.89 -13.65 -4.79
CA ILE A 73 -8.52 -14.06 -4.45
C ILE A 73 -8.44 -14.92 -3.19
N LEU A 74 -9.36 -14.75 -2.23
CA LEU A 74 -9.39 -15.53 -0.99
C LEU A 74 -9.61 -17.03 -1.26
N TYR A 75 -10.28 -17.36 -2.38
CA TYR A 75 -10.49 -18.73 -2.85
C TYR A 75 -9.39 -19.22 -3.82
N GLY A 76 -8.38 -18.39 -4.10
CA GLY A 76 -7.30 -18.65 -5.03
C GLY A 76 -7.38 -17.84 -6.33
N GLU A 77 -6.32 -17.91 -7.13
CA GLU A 77 -6.21 -17.19 -8.41
C GLU A 77 -7.15 -17.77 -9.47
N ASN A 78 -8.32 -17.17 -9.62
CA ASN A 78 -9.32 -17.54 -10.62
C ASN A 78 -9.32 -16.59 -11.82
N ARG A 79 -9.93 -17.00 -12.95
CA ARG A 79 -10.03 -16.14 -14.16
C ARG A 79 -10.78 -14.83 -13.88
N VAL A 80 -11.80 -14.90 -13.02
CA VAL A 80 -12.60 -13.75 -12.59
C VAL A 80 -11.71 -12.74 -11.85
N TYR A 81 -10.96 -13.19 -10.85
CA TYR A 81 -10.02 -12.34 -10.11
C TYR A 81 -9.04 -11.65 -11.07
N ARG A 82 -8.40 -12.42 -11.96
CA ARG A 82 -7.42 -11.89 -12.92
C ARG A 82 -8.03 -10.83 -13.83
N PHE A 83 -9.27 -10.99 -14.29
CA PHE A 83 -9.96 -9.98 -15.09
C PHE A 83 -10.13 -8.67 -14.31
N PHE A 84 -10.66 -8.72 -13.08
CA PHE A 84 -10.84 -7.53 -12.24
C PHE A 84 -9.52 -6.86 -11.85
N GLU A 85 -8.48 -7.64 -11.61
CA GLU A 85 -7.13 -7.14 -11.36
C GLU A 85 -6.60 -6.32 -12.55
N HIS A 86 -6.75 -6.81 -13.78
CA HIS A 86 -6.34 -6.07 -14.98
C HIS A 86 -7.17 -4.80 -15.20
N VAL A 87 -8.49 -4.86 -14.96
CA VAL A 87 -9.35 -3.67 -15.01
C VAL A 87 -8.89 -2.64 -13.97
N PHE A 88 -8.62 -3.07 -12.74
CA PHE A 88 -8.17 -2.19 -11.66
C PHE A 88 -6.83 -1.54 -11.97
N ILE A 89 -5.84 -2.32 -12.40
CA ILE A 89 -4.51 -1.80 -12.80
C ILE A 89 -4.64 -0.86 -14.00
N GLY A 90 -5.51 -1.19 -14.96
CA GLY A 90 -5.78 -0.35 -16.14
C GLY A 90 -6.36 1.01 -15.76
N VAL A 91 -7.35 1.05 -14.87
CA VAL A 91 -7.93 2.30 -14.35
C VAL A 91 -6.89 3.10 -13.56
N ALA A 92 -6.12 2.45 -12.69
CA ALA A 92 -5.05 3.11 -11.93
C ALA A 92 -4.00 3.75 -12.85
N THR A 93 -3.59 3.02 -13.89
CA THR A 93 -2.63 3.52 -14.88
C THR A 93 -3.23 4.66 -15.71
N GLY A 94 -4.48 4.53 -16.15
CA GLY A 94 -5.17 5.59 -16.89
C GLY A 94 -5.34 6.87 -16.08
N TYR A 95 -5.66 6.75 -14.79
CA TYR A 95 -5.70 7.90 -13.88
C TYR A 95 -4.31 8.52 -13.69
N GLY A 96 -3.26 7.71 -13.60
CA GLY A 96 -1.88 8.20 -13.58
C GLY A 96 -1.50 9.00 -14.83
N VAL A 97 -1.91 8.54 -16.02
CA VAL A 97 -1.74 9.30 -17.27
C VAL A 97 -2.51 10.61 -17.24
N PHE A 98 -3.76 10.61 -16.75
CA PHE A 98 -4.57 11.82 -16.63
C PHE A 98 -3.94 12.86 -15.70
N ILE A 99 -3.48 12.45 -14.51
CA ILE A 99 -2.75 13.33 -13.58
C ILE A 99 -1.50 13.89 -14.26
N THR A 100 -0.70 13.03 -14.89
CA THR A 100 0.53 13.45 -15.57
C THR A 100 0.22 14.50 -16.65
N TRP A 101 -0.85 14.31 -17.40
CA TRP A 101 -1.28 15.27 -18.40
C TRP A 101 -1.72 16.60 -17.76
N ARG A 102 -2.65 16.56 -16.82
CA ARG A 102 -3.29 17.75 -16.25
C ARG A 102 -2.34 18.55 -15.35
N ASP A 103 -1.63 17.88 -14.44
CA ASP A 103 -0.76 18.53 -13.47
C ASP A 103 0.58 18.88 -14.11
N VAL A 104 1.24 17.92 -14.75
CA VAL A 104 2.63 18.10 -15.18
C VAL A 104 2.71 18.75 -16.56
N LEU A 105 2.06 18.17 -17.57
CA LEU A 105 2.18 18.69 -18.94
C LEU A 105 1.41 20.00 -19.11
N GLU A 106 0.15 20.07 -18.68
CA GLU A 106 -0.66 21.27 -18.83
C GLU A 106 -0.33 22.31 -17.74
N GLY A 107 -0.34 21.88 -16.47
CA GLY A 107 -0.14 22.74 -15.31
C GLY A 107 1.28 23.31 -15.21
N ASP A 108 2.25 22.43 -14.99
CA ASP A 108 3.63 22.84 -14.68
C ASP A 108 4.42 23.25 -15.93
N TRP A 109 4.08 22.72 -17.11
CA TRP A 109 4.84 22.96 -18.33
C TRP A 109 4.16 23.91 -19.32
N TRP A 110 2.97 23.57 -19.82
CA TRP A 110 2.32 24.33 -20.89
C TRP A 110 1.89 25.72 -20.42
N LYS A 111 1.31 25.84 -19.22
CA LYS A 111 0.84 27.15 -18.74
C LYS A 111 1.97 28.19 -18.57
N PRO A 112 3.10 27.87 -17.91
CA PRO A 112 4.22 28.81 -17.81
C PRO A 112 4.87 29.16 -19.15
N LEU A 113 4.87 28.22 -20.09
CA LEU A 113 5.43 28.44 -21.43
C LEU A 113 4.53 29.33 -22.29
N ALA A 114 3.23 29.02 -22.35
CA ALA A 114 2.27 29.66 -23.25
C ALA A 114 1.67 30.96 -22.71
N TYR A 115 1.38 31.04 -21.40
CA TYR A 115 0.69 32.20 -20.81
C TYR A 115 1.63 33.14 -20.03
N GLU A 116 2.67 32.61 -19.38
CA GLU A 116 3.60 33.44 -18.58
C GLU A 116 4.83 33.90 -19.36
N GLY A 117 5.01 33.44 -20.61
CA GLY A 117 6.12 33.83 -21.47
C GLY A 117 7.50 33.36 -20.97
N LYS A 118 7.55 32.35 -20.08
CA LYS A 118 8.80 31.83 -19.53
C LYS A 118 9.40 30.77 -20.46
N TRP A 119 10.01 31.21 -21.56
CA TRP A 119 10.61 30.36 -22.60
C TRP A 119 11.63 29.33 -22.09
N TYR A 120 12.27 29.57 -20.94
CA TYR A 120 13.19 28.62 -20.31
C TYR A 120 12.54 27.24 -20.00
N TRP A 121 11.22 27.18 -19.86
CA TRP A 121 10.48 25.92 -19.66
C TRP A 121 10.41 25.01 -20.90
N ILE A 122 11.03 25.39 -22.01
CA ILE A 122 11.23 24.49 -23.15
C ILE A 122 12.37 23.47 -22.93
N ILE A 123 13.25 23.73 -21.95
CA ILE A 123 14.41 22.86 -21.67
C ILE A 123 13.97 21.50 -21.09
N PRO A 124 13.07 21.41 -20.09
CA PRO A 124 12.61 20.13 -19.54
C PRO A 124 12.03 19.14 -20.57
N PRO A 125 11.09 19.50 -21.48
CA PRO A 125 10.57 18.55 -22.47
C PRO A 125 11.63 18.16 -23.50
N LEU A 126 12.58 19.05 -23.82
CA LEU A 126 13.70 18.71 -24.71
C LEU A 126 14.58 17.63 -24.05
N LEU A 127 14.92 17.79 -22.77
CA LEU A 127 15.65 16.78 -21.99
C LEU A 127 14.83 15.49 -21.82
N ALA A 128 13.51 15.58 -21.65
CA ALA A 128 12.63 14.42 -21.62
C ALA A 128 12.60 13.69 -22.98
N LEU A 129 12.64 14.41 -24.10
CA LEU A 129 12.73 13.82 -25.43
C LEU A 129 14.02 13.01 -25.63
N LEU A 130 15.13 13.43 -25.01
CA LEU A 130 16.37 12.65 -25.00
C LEU A 130 16.19 11.27 -24.37
N TYR A 131 15.20 11.07 -23.49
CA TYR A 131 14.92 9.75 -22.92
C TYR A 131 14.55 8.72 -24.01
N TYR A 132 13.78 9.14 -25.03
CA TYR A 132 13.36 8.26 -26.13
C TYR A 132 14.51 7.79 -27.03
N THR A 133 15.71 8.39 -26.93
CA THR A 133 16.90 7.88 -27.61
C THR A 133 17.30 6.47 -27.16
N ILE A 134 16.72 5.96 -26.08
CA ILE A 134 16.85 4.55 -25.65
C ILE A 134 16.46 3.55 -26.75
N TYR A 135 15.51 3.89 -27.62
CA TYR A 135 15.08 3.02 -28.71
C TYR A 135 16.05 3.03 -29.90
N ILE A 136 17.00 3.97 -29.94
CA ILE A 136 18.00 4.10 -31.01
C ILE A 136 19.36 3.71 -30.44
N PRO A 137 19.87 2.48 -30.70
CA PRO A 137 21.07 1.97 -30.04
C PRO A 137 22.31 2.86 -30.26
N LYS A 138 22.37 3.61 -31.37
CA LYS A 138 23.43 4.57 -31.69
C LYS A 138 23.51 5.76 -30.71
N TYR A 139 22.38 6.24 -30.20
CA TYR A 139 22.30 7.41 -29.32
C TYR A 139 21.92 7.06 -27.88
N ALA A 140 21.86 5.78 -27.53
CA ALA A 140 21.48 5.30 -26.20
C ALA A 140 22.40 5.80 -25.05
N TRP A 141 23.57 6.36 -25.35
CA TRP A 141 24.39 7.02 -24.32
C TRP A 141 23.75 8.32 -23.79
N MET A 142 22.99 9.03 -24.63
CA MET A 142 22.31 10.28 -24.24
C MET A 142 21.20 10.03 -23.22
N SER A 143 20.43 8.94 -23.38
CA SER A 143 19.40 8.57 -22.39
C SER A 143 20.01 8.19 -21.04
N ARG A 144 21.20 7.58 -21.00
CA ARG A 144 21.90 7.27 -19.72
C ARG A 144 22.18 8.52 -18.90
N PHE A 145 22.60 9.61 -19.54
CA PHE A 145 22.85 10.88 -18.86
C PHE A 145 21.57 11.44 -18.21
N ILE A 146 20.45 11.44 -18.95
CA ILE A 146 19.14 11.88 -18.42
C ILE A 146 18.69 10.98 -17.28
N ILE A 147 18.84 9.65 -17.41
CA ILE A 147 18.51 8.69 -16.37
C ILE A 147 19.36 8.94 -15.11
N SER A 148 20.66 9.21 -15.24
CA SER A 148 21.52 9.56 -14.10
C SER A 148 21.08 10.84 -13.39
N ILE A 149 20.68 11.87 -14.13
CA ILE A 149 20.11 13.10 -13.54
C ILE A 149 18.82 12.79 -12.78
N MET A 150 17.93 11.99 -13.37
CA MET A 150 16.68 11.56 -12.72
C MET A 150 16.94 10.77 -11.43
N PHE A 151 17.92 9.85 -11.44
CA PHE A 151 18.35 9.15 -10.23
C PHE A 151 18.96 10.09 -9.19
N GLY A 152 19.76 11.07 -9.61
CA GLY A 152 20.33 12.08 -8.71
C GLY A 152 19.24 12.94 -8.05
N LEU A 153 18.23 13.36 -8.81
CA LEU A 153 17.07 14.09 -8.29
C LEU A 153 16.25 13.22 -7.32
N ALA A 154 15.97 11.96 -7.68
CA ALA A 154 15.26 11.02 -6.82
C ALA A 154 16.02 10.75 -5.51
N ALA A 155 17.35 10.56 -5.58
CA ALA A 155 18.20 10.39 -4.41
C ALA A 155 18.23 11.66 -3.54
N GLY A 156 18.27 12.84 -4.16
CA GLY A 156 18.18 14.12 -3.46
C GLY A 156 16.86 14.30 -2.71
N GLN A 157 15.74 13.97 -3.35
CA GLN A 157 14.40 13.99 -2.72
C GLN A 157 14.30 12.98 -1.57
N ALA A 158 14.80 11.75 -1.77
CA ALA A 158 14.84 10.74 -0.71
C ALA A 158 15.68 11.22 0.49
N PHE A 159 16.82 11.87 0.24
CA PHE A 159 17.66 12.44 1.30
C PHE A 159 16.96 13.60 2.01
N GLN A 160 16.29 14.49 1.29
CA GLN A 160 15.51 15.58 1.88
C GLN A 160 14.38 15.03 2.77
N GLY A 161 13.65 14.02 2.30
CA GLY A 161 12.62 13.33 3.09
C GLY A 161 13.19 12.70 4.36
N PHE A 162 14.29 11.96 4.22
CA PHE A 162 15.00 11.38 5.37
C PHE A 162 15.44 12.45 6.39
N ALA A 163 16.06 13.54 5.91
CA ALA A 163 16.52 14.63 6.79
C ALA A 163 15.34 15.35 7.46
N ALA A 164 14.24 15.55 6.75
CA ALA A 164 13.03 16.19 7.27
C ALA A 164 12.30 15.33 8.31
N GLU A 165 12.35 14.00 8.18
CA GLU A 165 11.77 13.08 9.15
C GLU A 165 12.70 12.86 10.36
N MET A 166 13.96 12.50 10.11
CA MET A 166 14.91 12.12 11.15
C MET A 166 15.44 13.32 11.94
N GLY A 167 15.67 14.47 11.30
CA GLY A 167 16.25 15.65 11.95
C GLY A 167 15.42 16.14 13.15
N PRO A 168 14.11 16.39 12.97
CA PRO A 168 13.22 16.70 14.08
C PRO A 168 13.09 15.56 15.08
N GLN A 169 13.14 14.29 14.65
CA GLN A 169 13.06 13.14 15.57
C GLN A 169 14.25 13.09 16.53
N ILE A 170 15.47 13.36 16.04
CA ILE A 170 16.68 13.45 16.87
C ILE A 170 16.54 14.61 17.85
N THR A 171 16.14 15.79 17.38
CA THR A 171 15.99 16.97 18.23
C THR A 171 14.92 16.77 19.31
N LYS A 172 13.76 16.20 18.95
CA LYS A 172 12.67 15.86 19.88
C LYS A 172 13.02 14.74 20.87
N SER A 173 14.09 13.99 20.62
CA SER A 173 14.58 12.98 21.57
C SER A 173 15.26 13.62 22.78
N PHE A 174 15.79 14.84 22.65
CA PHE A 174 16.35 15.61 23.76
C PHE A 174 15.25 16.31 24.58
N LYS A 175 14.42 15.52 25.27
CA LYS A 175 13.33 16.06 26.09
C LYS A 175 13.84 16.68 27.40
N PRO A 176 13.29 17.83 27.84
CA PRO A 176 13.64 18.41 29.14
C PRO A 176 13.18 17.48 30.27
N LEU A 177 14.10 17.14 31.18
CA LEU A 177 13.85 16.20 32.27
C LEU A 177 13.25 16.86 33.53
N TRP A 178 13.30 18.18 33.59
CA TRP A 178 12.78 18.99 34.70
C TRP A 178 12.56 20.43 34.22
N GLY A 179 11.52 21.10 34.71
CA GLY A 179 11.23 22.50 34.39
C GLY A 179 9.95 23.00 35.04
N PRO A 180 9.82 24.33 35.28
CA PRO A 180 8.65 24.93 35.93
C PRO A 180 7.38 24.80 35.08
N ASP A 181 7.51 24.64 33.76
CA ASP A 181 6.39 24.56 32.82
C ASP A 181 5.90 23.12 32.55
N LEU A 182 6.44 22.12 33.24
CA LEU A 182 6.13 20.69 33.00
C LEU A 182 5.21 20.11 34.06
N SER A 183 4.18 19.38 33.62
CA SER A 183 3.33 18.59 34.51
C SER A 183 4.10 17.40 35.10
N MET A 184 3.75 16.96 36.31
CA MET A 184 4.37 15.78 36.95
C MET A 184 4.27 14.52 36.07
N ALA A 185 3.17 14.38 35.30
CA ALA A 185 3.01 13.28 34.36
C ALA A 185 3.98 13.36 33.17
N GLU A 186 4.28 14.57 32.69
CA GLU A 186 5.20 14.81 31.58
C GLU A 186 6.66 14.57 32.01
N VAL A 187 7.03 15.02 33.20
CA VAL A 187 8.35 14.74 33.80
C VAL A 187 8.57 13.22 33.87
N PHE A 188 7.60 12.47 34.39
CA PHE A 188 7.68 11.01 34.44
C PHE A 188 7.82 10.38 33.03
N ASN A 189 7.01 10.82 32.07
CA ASN A 189 7.08 10.33 30.70
C ASN A 189 8.43 10.64 30.02
N ASN A 190 8.99 11.83 30.26
CA ASN A 190 10.29 12.22 29.71
C ASN A 190 11.42 11.37 30.29
N TRP A 191 11.37 11.07 31.59
CA TRP A 191 12.29 10.14 32.24
C TRP A 191 12.17 8.72 31.69
N LEU A 192 10.96 8.20 31.56
CA LEU A 192 10.72 6.88 30.99
C LEU A 192 11.22 6.78 29.54
N PHE A 193 10.98 7.81 28.74
CA PHE A 193 11.48 7.90 27.36
C PHE A 193 13.01 7.89 27.33
N MET A 194 13.67 8.75 28.12
CA MET A 194 15.13 8.82 28.17
C MET A 194 15.75 7.50 28.64
N PHE A 195 15.16 6.87 29.66
CA PHE A 195 15.59 5.56 30.12
C PHE A 195 15.48 4.49 29.02
N THR A 196 14.34 4.44 28.34
CA THR A 196 14.10 3.51 27.23
C THR A 196 15.10 3.74 26.09
N LEU A 197 15.33 5.00 25.70
CA LEU A 197 16.28 5.38 24.66
C LEU A 197 17.71 4.92 25.00
N LEU A 198 18.16 5.15 26.22
CA LEU A 198 19.50 4.74 26.69
C LEU A 198 19.64 3.22 26.72
N CYS A 199 18.63 2.48 27.18
CA CYS A 199 18.64 1.02 27.16
C CYS A 199 18.72 0.45 25.73
N VAL A 200 17.95 1.02 24.78
CA VAL A 200 17.98 0.60 23.37
C VAL A 200 19.30 0.97 22.71
N MET A 201 19.85 2.16 22.99
CA MET A 201 21.19 2.55 22.54
C MET A 201 22.25 1.58 23.08
N ALA A 202 22.19 1.22 24.36
CA ALA A 202 23.10 0.24 24.96
C ALA A 202 22.98 -1.15 24.30
N TYR A 203 21.80 -1.53 23.79
CA TYR A 203 21.62 -2.76 23.03
C TYR A 203 22.31 -2.71 21.64
N PHE A 204 22.17 -1.61 20.90
CA PHE A 204 22.76 -1.47 19.56
C PHE A 204 24.23 -1.03 19.56
N PHE A 205 24.76 -0.52 20.67
CA PHE A 205 26.13 -0.04 20.74
C PHE A 205 27.13 -1.20 20.87
N PHE A 206 27.51 -1.79 19.73
CA PHE A 206 28.40 -2.94 19.66
C PHE A 206 29.89 -2.64 19.94
N SER A 207 30.29 -1.36 20.07
CA SER A 207 31.70 -0.96 20.18
C SER A 207 32.35 -1.21 21.56
N PHE A 208 31.58 -1.49 22.62
CA PHE A 208 32.13 -1.85 23.93
C PHE A 208 31.88 -3.32 24.26
N ARG A 209 32.93 -4.02 24.72
CA ARG A 209 32.82 -5.39 25.24
C ARG A 209 31.92 -5.35 26.49
N HIS A 210 30.75 -5.98 26.43
CA HIS A 210 29.71 -5.96 27.47
C HIS A 210 30.13 -6.78 28.72
N ARG A 211 31.24 -6.42 29.37
CA ARG A 211 31.78 -7.17 30.53
C ARG A 211 31.17 -6.72 31.87
N ASN A 212 30.59 -5.52 31.93
CA ASN A 212 29.96 -4.98 33.13
C ASN A 212 28.49 -5.43 33.24
N ARG A 213 28.11 -6.01 34.38
CA ARG A 213 26.76 -6.55 34.66
C ARG A 213 25.63 -5.52 34.45
N GLY A 214 25.86 -4.25 34.77
CA GLY A 214 24.87 -3.17 34.58
C GLY A 214 24.56 -2.89 33.11
N VAL A 215 25.58 -2.86 32.24
CA VAL A 215 25.40 -2.64 30.79
C VAL A 215 24.71 -3.84 30.15
N GLN A 216 25.02 -5.06 30.60
CA GLN A 216 24.36 -6.28 30.14
C GLN A 216 22.86 -6.32 30.50
N GLY A 217 22.51 -5.86 31.71
CA GLY A 217 21.11 -5.70 32.13
C GLY A 217 20.37 -4.66 31.31
N ALA A 218 20.96 -3.47 31.13
CA ALA A 218 20.38 -2.40 30.31
C ALA A 218 20.19 -2.80 28.85
N SER A 219 21.15 -3.51 28.26
CA SER A 219 21.07 -4.06 26.89
C SER A 219 19.98 -5.14 26.78
N THR A 220 19.83 -6.00 27.79
CA THR A 220 18.75 -7.00 27.82
C THR A 220 17.37 -6.33 27.90
N LEU A 221 17.21 -5.32 28.76
CA LEU A 221 15.97 -4.52 28.83
C LEU A 221 15.70 -3.78 27.51
N GLY A 222 16.73 -3.21 26.88
CA GLY A 222 16.64 -2.60 25.56
C GLY A 222 16.10 -3.56 24.50
N ARG A 223 16.56 -4.81 24.51
CA ARG A 223 16.02 -5.87 23.63
C ARG A 223 14.53 -6.13 23.89
N TRP A 224 14.10 -6.20 25.14
CA TRP A 224 12.68 -6.36 25.48
C TRP A 224 11.83 -5.17 25.01
N PHE A 225 12.30 -3.94 25.23
CA PHE A 225 11.63 -2.74 24.72
C PHE A 225 11.52 -2.75 23.19
N LEU A 226 12.56 -3.18 22.47
CA LEU A 226 12.51 -3.35 21.02
C LEU A 226 11.48 -4.40 20.60
N MET A 227 11.41 -5.54 21.27
CA MET A 227 10.40 -6.58 20.96
C MET A 227 8.97 -6.07 21.16
N ILE A 228 8.73 -5.27 22.21
CA ILE A 228 7.42 -4.64 22.43
C ILE A 228 7.11 -3.61 21.34
N ALA A 229 8.06 -2.75 20.99
CA ALA A 229 7.89 -1.73 19.95
C ALA A 229 7.63 -2.36 18.57
N PHE A 230 8.42 -3.35 18.18
CA PHE A 230 8.20 -4.10 16.94
C PHE A 230 6.89 -4.89 16.97
N GLY A 231 6.50 -5.44 18.11
CA GLY A 231 5.20 -6.08 18.30
C GLY A 231 4.04 -5.11 18.07
N SER A 232 4.15 -3.88 18.57
CA SER A 232 3.16 -2.82 18.32
C SER A 232 3.09 -2.42 16.85
N ILE A 233 4.25 -2.22 16.19
CA ILE A 233 4.30 -1.89 14.76
C ILE A 233 3.67 -3.03 13.95
N PHE A 234 4.05 -4.28 14.19
CA PHE A 234 3.45 -5.44 13.52
C PHE A 234 1.94 -5.51 13.75
N GLY A 235 1.50 -5.34 15.00
CA GLY A 235 0.07 -5.30 15.36
C GLY A 235 -0.70 -4.22 14.60
N SER A 236 -0.12 -3.02 14.46
CA SER A 236 -0.75 -1.92 13.70
C SER A 236 -0.91 -2.26 12.22
N THR A 237 0.05 -2.96 11.61
CA THR A 237 -0.04 -3.38 10.20
C THR A 237 -1.11 -4.46 9.99
N VAL A 238 -1.22 -5.39 10.93
CA VAL A 238 -2.27 -6.43 10.92
C VAL A 238 -3.65 -5.78 11.09
N MET A 239 -3.77 -4.86 12.04
CA MET A 239 -5.01 -4.08 12.25
C MET A 239 -5.40 -3.29 11.00
N ALA A 240 -4.46 -2.66 10.32
CA ALA A 240 -4.74 -1.92 9.08
C ALA A 240 -5.32 -2.84 7.99
N ARG A 241 -4.78 -4.05 7.82
CA ARG A 241 -5.32 -5.04 6.86
C ARG A 241 -6.71 -5.51 7.24
N PHE A 242 -6.96 -5.81 8.52
CA PHE A 242 -8.31 -6.15 9.00
C PHE A 242 -9.28 -4.98 8.87
N SER A 243 -8.83 -3.75 9.11
CA SER A 243 -9.65 -2.55 8.96
C SER A 243 -10.10 -2.36 7.51
N LEU A 244 -9.22 -2.54 6.53
CA LEU A 244 -9.59 -2.54 5.11
C LEU A 244 -10.60 -3.64 4.80
N PHE A 245 -10.40 -4.86 5.31
CA PHE A 245 -11.33 -5.97 5.12
C PHE A 245 -12.72 -5.68 5.72
N ILE A 246 -12.76 -5.22 6.97
CA ILE A 246 -14.01 -4.84 7.66
C ILE A 246 -14.73 -3.75 6.88
N ASN A 247 -14.01 -2.73 6.41
CA ASN A 247 -14.58 -1.66 5.63
C ASN A 247 -15.23 -2.18 4.32
N ARG A 248 -14.58 -3.13 3.63
CA ARG A 248 -15.20 -3.79 2.45
C ARG A 248 -16.41 -4.65 2.80
N MET A 249 -16.40 -5.34 3.94
CA MET A 249 -17.56 -6.10 4.41
C MET A 249 -18.73 -5.19 4.82
N GLN A 250 -18.46 -4.08 5.48
CA GLN A 250 -19.47 -3.06 5.82
C GLN A 250 -20.10 -2.47 4.56
N PHE A 251 -19.29 -2.14 3.55
CA PHE A 251 -19.79 -1.69 2.25
C PHE A 251 -20.75 -2.71 1.62
N LEU A 252 -20.36 -4.00 1.55
CA LEU A 252 -21.19 -5.03 0.95
C LEU A 252 -22.50 -5.29 1.72
N LEU A 253 -22.45 -5.31 3.04
CA LEU A 253 -23.59 -5.68 3.89
C LEU A 253 -24.54 -4.51 4.17
N PHE A 254 -24.01 -3.33 4.47
CA PHE A 254 -24.81 -2.18 4.90
C PHE A 254 -25.07 -1.20 3.76
N GLU A 255 -24.06 -0.84 2.96
CA GLU A 255 -24.25 0.15 1.89
C GLU A 255 -24.88 -0.44 0.62
N TRP A 256 -24.51 -1.67 0.25
CA TRP A 256 -25.06 -2.32 -0.94
C TRP A 256 -26.32 -3.13 -0.65
N LEU A 257 -26.30 -4.04 0.33
CA LEU A 257 -27.44 -4.90 0.64
C LEU A 257 -28.48 -4.21 1.54
N GLN A 258 -28.14 -3.07 2.16
CA GLN A 258 -29.03 -2.27 3.03
C GLN A 258 -29.67 -3.12 4.14
N LEU A 259 -28.90 -4.04 4.74
CA LEU A 259 -29.40 -4.95 5.78
C LEU A 259 -30.06 -4.20 6.96
N HIS A 260 -29.58 -3.01 7.32
CA HIS A 260 -30.13 -2.20 8.41
C HIS A 260 -31.57 -1.70 8.15
N GLU A 261 -31.94 -1.52 6.88
CA GLU A 261 -33.28 -1.04 6.49
C GLU A 261 -34.24 -2.23 6.38
N ARG A 262 -33.71 -3.38 5.95
CA ARG A 262 -34.48 -4.59 5.65
C ARG A 262 -34.71 -5.50 6.86
N LEU A 263 -33.84 -5.48 7.87
CA LEU A 263 -33.96 -6.29 9.10
C LEU A 263 -34.18 -5.39 10.34
N PRO A 264 -35.41 -5.33 10.89
CA PRO A 264 -35.75 -4.40 11.97
C PRO A 264 -35.02 -4.66 13.31
N TRP A 265 -34.40 -5.83 13.49
CA TRP A 265 -33.68 -6.21 14.70
C TRP A 265 -32.17 -5.88 14.67
N MET A 266 -31.65 -5.36 13.56
CA MET A 266 -30.26 -4.91 13.41
C MET A 266 -30.08 -3.39 13.56
N ARG A 267 -31.12 -2.66 13.98
CA ARG A 267 -31.04 -1.23 14.29
C ARG A 267 -30.46 -0.96 15.67
#